data_AF-A0A3N5R8P9-F1
#
_entry.id   AF-A0A3N5R8P9-F1
#
_cell.length_a   1.000
_cell.length_b   1.000
_cell.length_c   1.000
_cell.angle_alpha   90.00
_cell.angle_beta   90.00
_cell.angle_gamma   90.00
#
_symmetry.space_group_name_H-M   'P 1'
#
loop_
_entity.id
_entity.type
_entity.pdbx_description
1 polymer ?
#
loop_
_entity_poly.entity_id
_entity_poly.type
_entity_poly.pdbx_seq_one_letter_code
_entity_poly.pdbx_strand_id
1 'polypeptide(L)'
;MVDVDPALYPVLDQIVPQGSATLNFIDYTARRTVASRDLLGKIPAAKVESSLILTLADDNVGVLPQSSHSALHELVQDLKRYGWAGFSTRYWMPGDLDFVAYYLSRASFVSGLTPQQALADLITQGLAGKSHVLLQVTAFARLGAAQEVYPSQELILDKGNSKKSKTLYHVQGVAGIHSQKLGNALRTIDTWHPDVAELG
;
A
#
# COMPACT_ATOMS: atom_id res chain seq x y z
N MET A 1 -9.52 15.48 -4.50
CA MET A 1 -10.68 14.57 -4.49
C MET A 1 -11.90 15.45 -4.32
N VAL A 2 -12.69 15.64 -5.38
CA VAL A 2 -13.92 16.45 -5.29
C VAL A 2 -14.97 15.52 -4.71
N ASP A 3 -15.48 15.84 -3.52
CA ASP A 3 -16.59 15.10 -2.93
C ASP A 3 -17.81 15.32 -3.83
N VAL A 4 -18.32 14.25 -4.43
CA VAL A 4 -19.46 14.33 -5.35
C VAL A 4 -20.73 14.28 -4.51
N ASP A 5 -21.54 15.34 -4.60
CA ASP A 5 -22.83 15.39 -3.91
C ASP A 5 -23.68 14.15 -4.25
N PRO A 6 -24.24 13.42 -3.26
CA PRO A 6 -25.07 12.25 -3.51
C PRO A 6 -26.25 12.48 -4.47
N ALA A 7 -26.72 13.72 -4.62
CA ALA A 7 -27.73 14.09 -5.60
C ALA A 7 -27.27 13.85 -7.05
N LEU A 8 -25.96 13.86 -7.30
CA LEU A 8 -25.36 13.64 -8.62
C LEU A 8 -25.09 12.16 -8.92
N TYR A 9 -25.20 11.26 -7.94
CA TYR A 9 -24.89 9.83 -8.14
C TYR A 9 -25.64 9.21 -9.33
N PRO A 10 -26.97 9.41 -9.51
CA PRO A 10 -27.71 8.76 -10.59
C PRO A 10 -27.30 9.19 -12.00
N VAL A 11 -26.56 10.30 -12.13
CA VAL A 11 -26.16 10.90 -13.42
C VAL A 11 -24.65 11.01 -13.57
N LEU A 12 -23.88 10.32 -12.71
CA LEU A 12 -22.42 10.31 -12.73
C LEU A 12 -21.84 9.94 -14.12
N ASP A 13 -22.49 9.01 -14.83
CA ASP A 13 -22.12 8.58 -16.18
C ASP A 13 -22.28 9.66 -17.25
N GLN A 14 -23.04 10.71 -16.97
CA GLN A 14 -23.30 11.82 -17.90
C GLN A 14 -22.40 13.03 -17.64
N ILE A 15 -21.90 13.19 -16.42
CA ILE A 15 -21.16 14.38 -15.98
C ILE A 15 -19.65 14.14 -15.86
N VAL A 16 -19.22 12.89 -15.72
CA VAL A 16 -17.81 12.53 -15.61
C VAL A 16 -17.23 12.34 -17.03
N PRO A 17 -16.04 12.90 -17.34
CA PRO A 17 -15.42 12.74 -18.66
C PRO A 17 -15.17 11.27 -19.02
N GLN A 18 -15.32 10.94 -20.31
CA GLN A 18 -15.10 9.59 -20.81
C GLN A 18 -13.69 9.07 -20.46
N GLY A 19 -13.60 7.83 -19.97
CA GLY A 19 -12.34 7.23 -19.55
C GLY A 19 -11.84 7.66 -18.17
N SER A 20 -12.58 8.50 -17.45
CA SER A 20 -12.26 8.83 -16.06
C SER A 20 -12.85 7.82 -15.08
N ALA A 21 -12.23 7.71 -13.90
CA ALA A 21 -12.71 6.91 -12.78
C ALA A 21 -13.13 7.82 -11.61
N THR A 22 -13.98 7.30 -10.73
CA THR A 22 -14.48 8.01 -9.55
C THR A 22 -14.12 7.31 -8.25
N LEU A 23 -13.86 8.12 -7.22
CA LEU A 23 -13.64 7.67 -5.84
C LEU A 23 -14.74 8.27 -4.97
N ASN A 24 -15.64 7.43 -4.47
CA ASN A 24 -16.90 7.84 -3.88
C ASN A 24 -16.91 7.62 -2.38
N PHE A 25 -17.24 8.65 -1.61
CA PHE A 25 -17.40 8.57 -0.16
C PHE A 25 -18.88 8.55 0.21
N ILE A 26 -19.33 7.48 0.87
CA ILE A 26 -20.72 7.36 1.34
C ILE A 26 -20.84 7.66 2.82
N ASP A 27 -20.00 6.99 3.63
CA ASP A 27 -19.92 7.27 5.06
C ASP A 27 -18.55 6.79 5.59
N TYR A 28 -18.24 7.19 6.82
CA TYR A 28 -16.95 7.05 7.46
C TYR A 28 -16.54 5.60 7.72
N THR A 29 -17.46 4.70 8.11
CA THR A 29 -17.09 3.31 8.41
C THR A 29 -17.95 2.31 7.64
N ALA A 30 -17.47 1.08 7.44
CA ALA A 30 -18.20 0.04 6.72
C ALA A 30 -19.62 -0.18 7.27
N ARG A 31 -19.79 -0.19 8.60
CA ARG A 31 -21.12 -0.29 9.24
C ARG A 31 -22.06 0.84 8.81
N ARG A 32 -21.55 2.07 8.74
CA ARG A 32 -22.35 3.24 8.36
C ARG A 32 -22.65 3.26 6.86
N THR A 33 -21.70 2.81 6.03
CA THR A 33 -21.95 2.61 4.60
C THR A 33 -23.08 1.60 4.36
N VAL A 34 -23.07 0.47 5.08
CA VAL A 34 -24.13 -0.55 5.01
C VAL A 34 -25.48 -0.01 5.49
N ALA A 35 -25.48 0.89 6.47
CA ALA A 35 -26.70 1.59 6.91
C ALA A 35 -27.26 2.53 5.82
N SER A 36 -26.41 3.00 4.91
CA SER A 36 -26.75 3.90 3.79
C SER A 36 -26.69 3.20 2.43
N ARG A 37 -26.94 1.88 2.38
CA ARG A 37 -26.76 1.02 1.19
C ARG A 37 -27.53 1.47 -0.05
N ASP A 38 -28.64 2.19 0.11
CA ASP A 38 -29.41 2.73 -1.01
C ASP A 38 -28.58 3.70 -1.88
N LEU A 39 -27.58 4.37 -1.29
CA LEU A 39 -26.67 5.25 -2.02
C LEU A 39 -25.68 4.47 -2.89
N LEU A 40 -25.25 3.27 -2.47
CA LEU A 40 -24.38 2.41 -3.28
C LEU A 40 -25.03 2.06 -4.62
N GLY A 41 -26.33 1.75 -4.59
CA GLY A 41 -27.09 1.39 -5.78
C GLY A 41 -27.39 2.56 -6.72
N LYS A 42 -27.25 3.81 -6.25
CA LYS A 42 -27.46 5.01 -7.09
C LYS A 42 -26.25 5.35 -7.95
N ILE A 43 -25.07 4.84 -7.61
CA ILE A 43 -23.84 5.09 -8.37
C ILE A 43 -23.81 4.12 -9.56
N PRO A 44 -23.67 4.62 -10.81
CA PRO A 44 -23.68 3.80 -12.02
C PRO A 44 -22.32 3.11 -12.24
N ALA A 45 -21.87 2.33 -11.25
CA ALA A 45 -20.56 1.67 -11.24
C ALA A 45 -20.33 0.70 -12.41
N ALA A 46 -21.40 0.16 -13.00
CA ALA A 46 -21.34 -0.66 -14.21
C ALA A 46 -21.01 0.13 -15.50
N LYS A 47 -21.15 1.46 -15.48
CA LYS A 47 -20.90 2.35 -16.62
C LYS A 47 -19.67 3.24 -16.44
N VAL A 48 -19.37 3.61 -15.20
CA VAL A 48 -18.20 4.42 -14.83
C VAL A 48 -17.39 3.65 -13.81
N GLU A 49 -16.09 3.49 -14.07
CA GLU A 49 -15.18 2.86 -13.12
C GLU A 49 -15.26 3.60 -11.78
N SER A 50 -15.76 2.91 -10.76
CA SER A 50 -16.13 3.52 -9.48
C SER A 50 -15.53 2.70 -8.34
N SER A 51 -14.83 3.37 -7.45
CA SER A 51 -14.24 2.81 -6.24
C SER A 51 -14.83 3.46 -4.99
N LEU A 52 -15.08 2.69 -3.94
CA LEU A 52 -15.59 3.20 -2.67
C LEU A 52 -14.43 3.60 -1.76
N ILE A 53 -14.49 4.75 -1.09
CA ILE A 53 -13.56 5.09 0.00
C ILE A 53 -14.24 4.97 1.38
N LEU A 54 -13.62 4.22 2.31
CA LEU A 54 -14.13 4.01 3.68
C LEU A 54 -12.99 3.95 4.71
N THR A 55 -13.26 4.03 6.02
CA THR A 55 -12.22 4.00 7.06
C THR A 55 -12.15 2.62 7.74
N LEU A 56 -10.98 1.97 7.70
CA LEU A 56 -10.67 0.74 8.46
C LEU A 56 -9.55 0.92 9.50
N ALA A 57 -8.72 1.95 9.31
CA ALA A 57 -7.78 2.46 10.29
C ALA A 57 -7.86 3.99 10.27
N ASP A 58 -7.61 4.65 11.39
CA ASP A 58 -7.55 6.11 11.50
C ASP A 58 -6.29 6.50 12.27
N ASP A 59 -5.61 7.57 11.84
CA ASP A 59 -4.32 7.98 12.38
C ASP A 59 -4.34 8.26 13.88
N ASN A 60 -5.50 8.60 14.45
CA ASN A 60 -5.64 8.90 15.88
C ASN A 60 -5.96 7.68 16.74
N VAL A 61 -6.54 6.62 16.15
CA VAL A 61 -7.10 5.49 16.91
C VAL A 61 -6.64 4.11 16.42
N GLY A 62 -5.82 4.05 15.37
CA GLY A 62 -5.30 2.80 14.80
C GLY A 62 -6.36 2.00 14.06
N VAL A 63 -6.21 0.67 14.03
CA VAL A 63 -7.12 -0.24 13.33
C VAL A 63 -8.46 -0.29 14.07
N LEU A 64 -9.54 0.02 13.35
CA LEU A 64 -10.88 -0.05 13.92
C LEU A 64 -11.30 -1.53 14.07
N PRO A 65 -12.01 -1.91 15.14
CA PRO A 65 -12.46 -3.29 15.39
C PRO A 65 -13.51 -3.81 14.39
N GLN A 66 -13.76 -3.07 13.30
CA GLN A 66 -14.71 -3.46 12.25
C GLN A 66 -14.16 -4.51 11.27
N SER A 67 -12.86 -4.81 11.32
CA SER A 67 -12.12 -5.69 10.41
C SER A 67 -12.65 -7.14 10.36
N SER A 68 -13.55 -7.54 11.27
CA SER A 68 -14.20 -8.87 11.26
C SER A 68 -15.72 -8.81 11.52
N HIS A 69 -16.37 -7.70 11.16
CA HIS A 69 -17.82 -7.54 11.35
C HIS A 69 -18.63 -7.91 10.10
N SER A 70 -19.87 -8.39 10.28
CA SER A 70 -20.79 -8.77 9.18
C SER A 70 -21.00 -7.67 8.14
N ALA A 71 -20.87 -6.41 8.56
CA ALA A 71 -20.99 -5.25 7.69
C ALA A 71 -19.96 -5.23 6.56
N LEU A 72 -18.72 -5.70 6.80
CA LEU A 72 -17.74 -5.82 5.72
C LEU A 72 -18.13 -6.90 4.72
N HIS A 73 -18.69 -8.00 5.20
CA HIS A 73 -19.20 -9.05 4.33
C HIS A 73 -20.35 -8.53 3.45
N GLU A 74 -21.36 -7.90 4.06
CA GLU A 74 -22.49 -7.29 3.33
C GLU A 74 -22.01 -6.28 2.29
N LEU A 75 -21.08 -5.40 2.68
CA LEU A 75 -20.55 -4.38 1.78
C LEU A 75 -19.80 -4.99 0.58
N VAL A 76 -18.98 -6.01 0.79
CA VAL A 76 -18.28 -6.70 -0.31
C VAL A 76 -19.28 -7.39 -1.25
N GLN A 77 -20.38 -7.93 -0.74
CA GLN A 77 -21.46 -8.49 -1.58
C GLN A 77 -22.14 -7.40 -2.41
N ASP A 78 -22.45 -6.24 -1.80
CA ASP A 78 -23.08 -5.12 -2.50
C ASP A 78 -22.16 -4.54 -3.59
N LEU A 79 -20.86 -4.34 -3.30
CA LEU A 79 -19.89 -3.87 -4.29
C LEU A 79 -19.81 -4.81 -5.50
N LYS A 80 -19.79 -6.13 -5.27
CA LYS A 80 -19.84 -7.13 -6.34
C LYS A 80 -21.13 -7.07 -7.13
N ARG A 81 -22.27 -7.00 -6.44
CA ARG A 81 -23.61 -6.95 -7.04
C ARG A 81 -23.77 -5.76 -7.98
N TYR A 82 -23.22 -4.60 -7.61
CA TYR A 82 -23.34 -3.36 -8.37
C TYR A 82 -22.20 -3.13 -9.38
N GLY A 83 -21.23 -4.05 -9.46
CA GLY A 83 -20.13 -3.95 -10.43
C GLY A 83 -19.09 -2.88 -10.09
N TRP A 84 -18.84 -2.63 -8.80
CA TRP A 84 -17.78 -1.72 -8.37
C TRP A 84 -16.40 -2.30 -8.72
N ALA A 85 -15.48 -1.41 -9.11
CA ALA A 85 -14.10 -1.78 -9.42
C ALA A 85 -13.33 -2.25 -8.17
N GLY A 86 -13.71 -1.72 -7.01
CA GLY A 86 -13.12 -2.10 -5.73
C GLY A 86 -13.45 -1.10 -4.62
N PHE A 87 -12.63 -1.13 -3.57
CA PHE A 87 -12.64 -0.15 -2.50
C PHE A 87 -11.21 0.31 -2.19
N SER A 88 -11.10 1.48 -1.59
CA SER A 88 -9.90 2.08 -1.02
C SER A 88 -10.22 2.51 0.41
N THR A 89 -9.20 2.67 1.25
CA THR A 89 -9.41 3.25 2.58
C THR A 89 -8.82 4.63 2.73
N ARG A 90 -9.46 5.43 3.59
CA ARG A 90 -9.12 6.84 3.81
C ARG A 90 -7.75 7.06 4.43
N TYR A 91 -7.22 6.03 5.08
CA TYR A 91 -5.87 5.96 5.64
C TYR A 91 -5.22 4.65 5.19
N TRP A 92 -3.98 4.44 5.64
CA TRP A 92 -3.21 3.23 5.35
C TRP A 92 -4.00 1.98 5.71
N MET A 93 -4.27 1.10 4.74
CA MET A 93 -4.71 -0.24 5.08
C MET A 93 -3.60 -0.90 5.90
N PRO A 94 -3.93 -1.65 6.97
CA PRO A 94 -2.99 -2.61 7.53
C PRO A 94 -2.37 -3.48 6.43
N GLY A 95 -3.13 -3.83 5.38
CA GLY A 95 -2.63 -4.56 4.22
C GLY A 95 -1.87 -3.76 3.17
N ASP A 96 -1.97 -2.43 3.11
CA ASP A 96 -1.12 -1.64 2.21
C ASP A 96 0.28 -1.51 2.81
N LEU A 97 0.36 -1.42 4.15
CA LEU A 97 1.63 -1.47 4.89
C LEU A 97 2.18 -2.91 4.97
N ASP A 98 1.30 -3.89 5.21
CA ASP A 98 1.63 -5.30 5.37
C ASP A 98 1.35 -6.09 4.09
N PHE A 99 2.45 -6.34 3.37
CA PHE A 99 2.44 -7.13 2.14
C PHE A 99 1.80 -8.53 2.32
N VAL A 100 1.85 -9.14 3.51
CA VAL A 100 1.22 -10.44 3.76
C VAL A 100 -0.30 -10.35 3.64
N ALA A 101 -0.90 -9.33 4.24
CA ALA A 101 -2.34 -9.11 4.16
C ALA A 101 -2.78 -8.73 2.74
N TYR A 102 -2.00 -7.92 2.02
CA TYR A 102 -2.24 -7.65 0.59
C TYR A 102 -2.25 -8.94 -0.23
N TYR A 103 -1.23 -9.79 -0.07
CA TYR A 103 -1.13 -11.05 -0.78
C TYR A 103 -2.30 -11.99 -0.49
N LEU A 104 -2.60 -12.24 0.79
CA LEU A 104 -3.67 -13.15 1.20
C LEU A 104 -5.05 -12.71 0.67
N SER A 105 -5.32 -11.40 0.69
CA SER A 105 -6.55 -10.84 0.13
C SER A 105 -6.71 -11.17 -1.35
N ARG A 106 -5.67 -10.91 -2.16
CA ARG A 106 -5.73 -11.18 -3.62
C ARG A 106 -5.72 -12.66 -3.96
N ALA A 107 -4.90 -13.45 -3.26
CA ALA A 107 -4.81 -14.90 -3.49
C ALA A 107 -6.12 -15.63 -3.19
N SER A 108 -6.98 -15.05 -2.35
CA SER A 108 -8.33 -15.58 -2.07
C SER A 108 -9.28 -15.51 -3.29
N PHE A 109 -8.99 -14.65 -4.26
CA PHE A 109 -9.83 -14.44 -5.45
C PHE A 109 -9.13 -14.73 -6.78
N VAL A 110 -7.80 -14.84 -6.77
CA VAL A 110 -6.98 -15.12 -7.96
C VAL A 110 -6.23 -16.43 -7.77
N SER A 111 -6.72 -17.48 -8.43
CA SER A 111 -6.06 -18.79 -8.42
C SER A 111 -4.67 -18.71 -9.05
N GLY A 112 -3.68 -19.33 -8.41
CA GLY A 112 -2.28 -19.34 -8.88
C GLY A 112 -1.48 -18.06 -8.61
N LEU A 113 -2.05 -17.07 -7.90
CA LEU A 113 -1.30 -15.87 -7.54
C LEU A 113 -0.16 -16.21 -6.56
N THR A 114 1.06 -15.85 -6.93
CA THR A 114 2.24 -15.97 -6.05
C THR A 114 2.47 -14.66 -5.29
N PRO A 115 3.16 -14.69 -4.13
CA PRO A 115 3.56 -13.47 -3.44
C PRO A 115 4.39 -12.53 -4.34
N GLN A 116 5.34 -13.08 -5.11
CA GLN A 116 6.18 -12.30 -6.00
C GLN A 116 5.35 -11.55 -7.05
N GLN A 117 4.37 -12.22 -7.65
CA GLN A 117 3.45 -11.60 -8.61
C GLN A 117 2.61 -10.51 -7.95
N ALA A 118 2.09 -10.75 -6.75
CA ALA A 118 1.30 -9.75 -6.02
C ALA A 118 2.12 -8.49 -5.71
N LEU A 119 3.36 -8.65 -5.24
CA LEU A 119 4.25 -7.52 -4.95
C LEU A 119 4.62 -6.75 -6.23
N ALA A 120 4.92 -7.48 -7.31
CA ALA A 120 5.23 -6.88 -8.61
C ALA A 120 4.06 -6.04 -9.12
N ASP A 121 2.83 -6.60 -9.10
CA ASP A 121 1.62 -5.88 -9.50
C ASP A 121 1.42 -4.60 -8.68
N LEU A 122 1.62 -4.67 -7.36
CA LEU A 122 1.47 -3.52 -6.46
C LEU A 122 2.48 -2.41 -6.79
N ILE A 123 3.76 -2.77 -6.94
CA ILE A 123 4.82 -1.84 -7.33
C ILE A 123 4.53 -1.25 -8.72
N THR A 124 4.12 -2.05 -9.69
CA THR A 124 3.77 -1.60 -11.04
C THR A 124 2.60 -0.61 -11.02
N GLN A 125 1.56 -0.85 -10.23
CA GLN A 125 0.43 0.09 -10.09
C GLN A 125 0.88 1.42 -9.49
N GLY A 126 1.75 1.38 -8.48
CA GLY A 126 2.35 2.58 -7.87
C GLY A 126 3.18 3.38 -8.87
N LEU A 127 4.09 2.71 -9.59
CA LEU A 127 4.93 3.35 -10.61
C LEU A 127 4.12 3.88 -11.80
N ALA A 128 3.00 3.24 -12.15
CA ALA A 128 2.09 3.69 -13.20
C ALA A 128 1.16 4.84 -12.75
N GLY A 129 1.23 5.27 -11.48
CA GLY A 129 0.36 6.32 -10.93
C GLY A 129 -1.11 5.90 -10.76
N LYS A 130 -1.40 4.60 -10.83
CA LYS A 130 -2.76 4.06 -10.68
C LYS A 130 -3.18 3.93 -9.22
N SER A 131 -2.21 3.79 -8.32
CA SER A 131 -2.43 3.71 -6.88
C SER A 131 -1.33 4.42 -6.12
N HIS A 132 -1.65 4.91 -4.92
CA HIS A 132 -0.62 5.30 -3.96
C HIS A 132 -0.10 4.02 -3.27
N VAL A 133 1.22 3.89 -3.11
CA VAL A 133 1.86 2.70 -2.53
C VAL A 133 2.86 3.11 -1.46
N LEU A 134 2.66 2.63 -0.24
CA LEU A 134 3.59 2.74 0.88
C LEU A 134 3.78 1.36 1.50
N LEU A 135 5.00 0.83 1.48
CA LEU A 135 5.32 -0.49 2.00
C LEU A 135 6.09 -0.38 3.32
N GLN A 136 5.65 -1.13 4.34
CA GLN A 136 6.43 -1.33 5.56
C GLN A 136 7.13 -2.69 5.50
N VAL A 137 8.47 -2.67 5.43
CA VAL A 137 9.28 -3.89 5.36
C VAL A 137 9.92 -4.17 6.71
N THR A 138 9.68 -5.36 7.26
CA THR A 138 10.36 -5.86 8.47
C THR A 138 11.11 -7.13 8.12
N ALA A 139 12.39 -7.19 8.47
CA ALA A 139 13.24 -8.35 8.22
C ALA A 139 13.82 -8.89 9.54
N PHE A 140 13.88 -10.21 9.65
CA PHE A 140 14.46 -10.90 10.80
C PHE A 140 15.61 -11.79 10.35
N ALA A 141 16.70 -11.80 11.11
CA ALA A 141 17.83 -12.68 10.90
C ALA A 141 18.24 -13.32 12.24
N ARG A 142 18.41 -14.64 12.25
CA ARG A 142 18.90 -15.37 13.43
C ARG A 142 20.42 -15.45 13.36
N LEU A 143 21.11 -14.63 14.16
CA LEU A 143 22.58 -14.59 14.20
C LEU A 143 23.13 -15.47 15.33
N GLY A 144 22.53 -15.38 16.52
CA GLY A 144 23.06 -15.97 17.75
C GLY A 144 23.31 -14.89 18.81
N ALA A 145 23.47 -15.30 20.06
CA ALA A 145 23.71 -14.37 21.16
C ALA A 145 25.04 -13.63 20.96
N ALA A 146 25.02 -12.31 21.18
CA ALA A 146 26.19 -11.43 21.10
C ALA A 146 26.96 -11.45 19.77
N GLN A 147 26.32 -11.87 18.67
CA GLN A 147 26.92 -11.76 17.33
C GLN A 147 26.95 -10.31 16.86
N GLU A 148 27.99 -9.98 16.09
CA GLU A 148 28.14 -8.66 15.50
C GLU A 148 27.03 -8.39 14.46
N VAL A 149 26.62 -7.13 14.39
CA VAL A 149 25.73 -6.62 13.33
C VAL A 149 26.48 -5.57 12.52
N TYR A 150 26.05 -5.34 11.27
CA TYR A 150 26.79 -4.54 10.30
C TYR A 150 25.99 -3.32 9.79
N PRO A 151 25.90 -2.22 10.59
CA PRO A 151 25.30 -0.96 10.15
C PRO A 151 26.09 -0.28 9.03
N SER A 152 25.52 0.79 8.48
CA SER A 152 26.25 1.68 7.58
C SER A 152 27.47 2.31 8.25
N GLN A 153 28.50 2.62 7.47
CA GLN A 153 29.68 3.33 7.95
C GLN A 153 29.60 4.81 7.54
N GLU A 154 29.97 5.70 8.45
CA GLU A 154 30.14 7.13 8.17
C GLU A 154 31.53 7.43 7.64
N LEU A 155 31.60 8.27 6.60
CA LEU A 155 32.86 8.80 6.10
C LEU A 155 33.12 10.16 6.73
N ILE A 156 34.04 10.19 7.70
CA ILE A 156 34.47 11.43 8.36
C ILE A 156 35.90 11.73 7.92
N LEU A 157 36.05 12.75 7.07
CA LEU A 157 37.35 13.16 6.50
C LEU A 157 38.14 14.04 7.47
N ASP A 158 37.50 15.02 8.10
CA ASP A 158 38.10 15.82 9.16
C ASP A 158 37.77 15.21 10.53
N LYS A 159 38.72 14.46 11.06
CA LYS A 159 38.60 13.80 12.35
C LYS A 159 39.08 14.69 13.50
N GLY A 160 39.57 15.90 13.25
CA GLY A 160 40.29 16.70 14.24
C GLY A 160 41.34 15.87 14.97
N ASN A 161 41.32 15.87 16.30
CA ASN A 161 42.19 15.05 17.15
C ASN A 161 41.66 13.63 17.44
N SER A 162 40.56 13.21 16.81
CA SER A 162 39.94 11.91 17.06
C SER A 162 40.79 10.76 16.52
N LYS A 163 41.14 9.81 17.39
CA LYS A 163 41.85 8.56 17.02
C LYS A 163 40.92 7.46 16.49
N LYS A 164 39.61 7.71 16.36
CA LYS A 164 38.65 6.69 15.91
C LYS A 164 38.86 6.37 14.42
N SER A 165 39.15 5.11 14.12
CA SER A 165 39.33 4.64 12.74
C SER A 165 37.99 4.48 12.01
N LYS A 166 36.94 4.05 12.72
CA LYS A 166 35.62 3.73 12.16
C LYS A 166 34.50 4.39 12.97
N THR A 167 33.53 4.95 12.25
CA THR A 167 32.29 5.48 12.82
C THR A 167 31.12 4.83 12.08
N LEU A 168 30.12 4.36 12.82
CA LEU A 168 28.93 3.71 12.26
C LEU A 168 27.74 4.65 12.30
N TYR A 169 26.87 4.52 11.32
CA TYR A 169 25.64 5.30 11.19
C TYR A 169 24.63 4.88 12.26
N HIS A 170 23.98 5.88 12.86
CA HIS A 170 22.90 5.70 13.80
C HIS A 170 21.92 6.87 13.73
N VAL A 171 20.67 6.63 14.15
CA VAL A 171 19.64 7.66 14.33
C VAL A 171 19.13 7.54 15.75
N GLN A 172 19.19 8.63 16.52
CA GLN A 172 18.72 8.65 17.92
C GLN A 172 19.27 7.49 18.79
N GLY A 173 20.54 7.14 18.60
CA GLY A 173 21.21 6.06 19.34
C GLY A 173 20.94 4.64 18.83
N VAL A 174 20.13 4.46 17.79
CA VAL A 174 19.86 3.17 17.16
C VAL A 174 20.70 3.03 15.90
N ALA A 175 21.47 1.94 15.79
CA ALA A 175 22.28 1.65 14.61
C ALA A 175 21.41 1.54 13.34
N GLY A 176 21.86 2.16 12.24
CA GLY A 176 21.06 2.28 11.03
C GLY A 176 21.77 1.81 9.76
N ILE A 177 20.97 1.55 8.73
CA ILE A 177 21.44 1.45 7.34
C ILE A 177 20.96 2.70 6.62
N HIS A 178 21.85 3.34 5.86
CA HIS A 178 21.46 4.54 5.10
C HIS A 178 20.41 4.21 4.04
N SER A 179 19.46 5.12 3.81
CA SER A 179 18.38 4.94 2.84
C SER A 179 18.87 4.68 1.42
N GLN A 180 19.91 5.39 0.98
CA GLN A 180 20.54 5.17 -0.33
C GLN A 180 21.18 3.79 -0.46
N LYS A 181 21.64 3.18 0.64
CA LYS A 181 22.21 1.83 0.61
C LYS A 181 21.12 0.78 0.38
N LEU A 182 19.95 0.97 0.99
CA LEU A 182 18.76 0.17 0.70
C LEU A 182 18.26 0.41 -0.73
N GLY A 183 18.19 1.67 -1.16
CA GLY A 183 17.83 2.04 -2.53
C GLY A 183 18.74 1.41 -3.58
N ASN A 184 20.05 1.36 -3.32
CA ASN A 184 21.02 0.67 -4.19
C ASN A 184 20.73 -0.82 -4.32
N ALA A 185 20.44 -1.50 -3.20
CA ALA A 185 20.07 -2.92 -3.22
C ALA A 185 18.76 -3.18 -3.99
N LEU A 186 17.77 -2.28 -3.87
CA LEU A 186 16.49 -2.40 -4.57
C LEU A 186 16.63 -2.21 -6.09
N ARG A 187 17.57 -1.37 -6.54
CA ARG A 187 17.78 -1.07 -7.97
C ARG A 187 18.90 -1.89 -8.62
N THR A 188 19.36 -2.96 -7.98
CA THR A 188 20.28 -3.94 -8.60
C THR A 188 19.49 -4.82 -9.57
N ILE A 189 19.15 -4.25 -10.74
CA ILE A 189 18.26 -4.87 -11.74
C ILE A 189 18.88 -4.96 -13.14
N ASP A 190 20.05 -4.35 -13.34
CA ASP A 190 20.71 -4.33 -14.64
C ASP A 190 21.40 -5.67 -14.90
N THR A 191 20.81 -6.47 -15.78
CA THR A 191 21.36 -7.72 -16.28
C THR A 191 21.53 -7.66 -17.80
N TRP A 192 21.68 -6.47 -18.35
CA TRP A 192 21.63 -6.19 -19.79
C TRP A 192 22.89 -5.49 -20.30
N HIS A 193 23.93 -5.41 -19.48
CA HIS A 193 25.26 -4.95 -19.89
C HIS A 193 26.10 -6.09 -20.53
N PRO A 194 27.10 -5.77 -21.38
CA PRO A 194 27.89 -6.78 -22.11
C PRO A 194 28.59 -7.81 -21.21
N ASP A 195 29.09 -7.36 -20.05
CA ASP A 195 29.90 -8.17 -19.14
C ASP A 195 29.06 -8.94 -18.09
N VAL A 196 27.75 -9.08 -18.28
CA VAL A 196 26.83 -9.66 -17.26
C VAL A 196 27.20 -11.11 -16.90
N ALA A 197 27.76 -11.87 -17.84
CA ALA A 197 28.18 -13.24 -17.59
C ALA A 197 29.44 -13.37 -16.70
N GLU A 198 30.24 -12.30 -16.59
CA GLU A 198 31.50 -12.29 -15.82
C GLU A 198 31.37 -11.55 -14.48
N LEU A 199 30.46 -10.58 -14.40
CA LEU A 199 30.30 -9.69 -13.24
C LEU A 199 29.00 -9.95 -12.43
N GLY A 200 28.16 -10.90 -12.88
CA GLY A 200 26.86 -11.25 -12.30
C GLY A 200 26.86 -12.47 -11.39
#